data_AF-A0A5K1FGF7-F1
#
_entry.id   AF-A0A5K1FGF7-F1
#
_cell.length_a   1.000
_cell.length_b   1.000
_cell.length_c   1.000
_cell.angle_alpha   90.00
_cell.angle_beta   90.00
_cell.angle_gamma   90.00
#
_symmetry.space_group_name_H-M   'P 1'
#
loop_
_entity.id
_entity.type
_entity.pdbx_description
1 polymer ?
#
loop_
_entity_poly.entity_id
_entity_poly.type
_entity_poly.pdbx_seq_one_letter_code
_entity_poly.pdbx_strand_id
1 'polypeptide(L)' 'RPDDTGRLRVTLPVISYRELLHATSNFNDANFLGSGSFGSVSKGILADGTTVAVK' A
#
# COMPACT_ATOMS: atom_id res chain seq x y z
N ARG A 1 -4.45 -23.43 -31.46
CA ARG A 1 -5.18 -22.30 -30.87
C ARG A 1 -4.16 -21.60 -29.99
N PRO A 2 -3.84 -20.31 -30.23
CA PRO A 2 -2.91 -19.61 -29.38
C PRO A 2 -3.70 -19.14 -28.17
N ASP A 3 -3.28 -19.62 -27.02
CA ASP A 3 -3.91 -19.31 -25.75
C ASP A 3 -3.33 -17.97 -25.32
N ASP A 4 -3.78 -16.89 -25.97
CA ASP A 4 -3.39 -15.50 -25.74
C ASP A 4 -3.97 -14.99 -24.41
N THR A 5 -3.74 -15.74 -23.33
CA THR A 5 -4.02 -15.29 -21.98
C THR A 5 -2.96 -14.27 -21.65
N GLY A 6 -3.21 -13.03 -22.07
CA GLY A 6 -2.40 -11.86 -21.78
C GLY A 6 -2.16 -11.74 -20.28
N ARG A 7 -1.04 -12.29 -19.82
CA ARG A 7 -0.44 -11.91 -18.54
C ARG A 7 -0.04 -10.45 -18.69
N LEU A 8 -0.95 -9.55 -18.31
CA LEU A 8 -0.58 -8.19 -17.95
C LEU A 8 0.54 -8.34 -16.93
N ARG A 9 1.76 -7.97 -17.33
CA ARG A 9 2.88 -7.83 -16.39
C ARG A 9 2.48 -6.71 -15.44
N VAL A 10 1.86 -7.09 -14.32
CA VAL A 10 1.60 -6.15 -13.22
C VAL A 10 2.96 -5.91 -12.58
N THR A 11 3.58 -4.80 -12.94
CA THR A 11 4.73 -4.29 -12.21
C THR A 11 4.20 -3.67 -10.93
N LEU A 12 4.42 -4.34 -9.80
CA LEU A 12 4.09 -3.79 -8.49
C LEU A 12 5.19 -2.82 -8.05
N PRO A 13 4.83 -1.66 -7.49
CA PRO A 13 5.82 -0.75 -6.92
C PRO A 13 6.50 -1.41 -5.73
N VAL A 14 7.84 -1.35 -5.69
CA VAL A 14 8.63 -1.73 -4.52
C VAL A 14 8.73 -0.50 -3.63
N ILE A 15 8.10 -0.56 -2.46
CA ILE A 15 8.09 0.54 -1.48
C ILE A 15 8.84 0.06 -0.24
N SER A 16 9.79 0.87 0.23
CA SER A 16 10.55 0.55 1.44
C SER A 16 9.73 0.81 2.71
N TYR A 17 10.09 0.12 3.78
CA TYR A 17 9.46 0.36 5.09
C TYR A 17 9.63 1.81 5.57
N ARG A 18 10.77 2.46 5.27
CA ARG A 18 10.98 3.88 5.59
C ARG A 18 10.00 4.77 4.86
N GLU A 19 9.73 4.51 3.58
CA GLU A 19 8.72 5.27 2.84
C GLU A 19 7.33 5.10 3.45
N LEU A 20 6.96 3.87 3.85
CA LEU A 20 5.69 3.64 4.54
C LEU A 20 5.62 4.34 5.90
N LEU A 21 6.72 4.35 6.67
CA LEU A 21 6.80 5.08 7.93
C LEU A 21 6.57 6.58 7.71
N HIS A 22 7.24 7.19 6.74
CA HIS A 22 7.03 8.60 6.42
C HIS A 22 5.59 8.84 5.93
N ALA A 23 5.09 8.01 5.01
CA ALA A 23 3.76 8.15 4.43
C ALA A 23 2.64 8.05 5.46
N THR A 24 2.82 7.23 6.50
CA THR A 24 1.83 6.99 7.56
C THR A 24 2.08 7.83 8.82
N SER A 25 3.05 8.76 8.79
CA SER A 25 3.48 9.53 9.96
C SER A 25 3.82 8.63 11.16
N ASN A 26 4.63 7.60 10.91
CA ASN A 26 5.03 6.57 11.86
C ASN A 26 3.84 5.75 12.39
N PHE A 27 2.92 5.38 11.50
CA PHE A 27 1.66 4.67 11.83
C PHE A 27 0.87 5.36 12.95
N ASN A 28 0.78 6.70 12.90
CA ASN A 28 0.01 7.49 13.86
C ASN A 28 -1.46 7.02 13.88
N ASP A 29 -2.06 6.93 15.07
CA ASP A 29 -3.47 6.54 15.25
C ASP A 29 -4.45 7.45 14.48
N ALA A 30 -4.08 8.71 14.21
CA ALA A 30 -4.84 9.61 13.35
C ALA A 30 -5.01 9.09 11.91
N ASN A 31 -4.13 8.19 11.49
CA ASN A 31 -4.17 7.54 10.19
C ASN A 31 -4.82 6.15 10.25
N PHE A 32 -5.29 5.67 11.40
CA PHE A 32 -5.96 4.38 11.50
C PHE A 32 -7.26 4.36 10.70
N LEU A 33 -7.44 3.34 9.86
CA LEU A 33 -8.64 3.15 9.05
C LEU A 33 -9.53 2.02 9.59
N GLY A 34 -8.93 1.00 10.21
CA GLY A 34 -9.67 -0.13 10.74
C GLY A 34 -8.77 -1.32 11.05
N SER A 35 -9.30 -2.29 11.77
CA SER A 35 -8.61 -3.54 12.10
C SER A 35 -9.49 -4.74 11.76
N GLY A 36 -8.84 -5.86 11.46
CA GLY A 36 -9.50 -7.13 11.19
C GLY A 36 -8.63 -8.31 11.65
N SER A 37 -9.04 -9.53 11.31
CA SER A 37 -8.34 -10.76 11.71
C SER A 37 -6.89 -10.85 11.20
N PHE A 38 -6.52 -10.03 10.22
CA PHE A 38 -5.20 -10.05 9.57
C PHE A 38 -4.35 -8.80 9.89
N GLY A 39 -4.75 -8.00 10.87
CA GLY A 39 -4.01 -6.80 11.30
C GLY A 39 -4.78 -5.49 11.14
N SER A 40 -4.05 -4.39 11.29
CA SER A 40 -4.55 -3.03 11.22
C SER A 40 -4.25 -2.41 9.86
N VAL A 41 -5.16 -1.58 9.38
CA VAL A 41 -5.01 -0.82 8.14
C VAL A 41 -4.84 0.65 8.50
N SER A 42 -3.82 1.28 7.94
CA SER A 42 -3.52 2.70 8.14
C SER A 42 -3.49 3.45 6.80
N LYS A 43 -3.95 4.70 6.80
CA LYS A 43 -3.82 5.64 5.69
C LYS A 43 -2.36 6.09 5.57
N GLY A 44 -1.86 6.13 4.34
CA GLY A 44 -0.58 6.75 4.01
C GLY A 44 -0.70 7.69 2.82
N ILE A 45 0.19 8.68 2.73
CA ILE A 45 0.38 9.50 1.54
C ILE A 45 1.84 9.35 1.10
N LEU A 46 2.05 8.73 -0.06
CA LEU A 46 3.39 8.54 -0.64
C LEU A 46 3.98 9.89 -1.08
N ALA A 47 5.29 9.92 -1.36
CA ALA A 47 6.00 11.14 -1.74
C ALA A 47 5.49 11.78 -3.04
N ASP A 48 4.88 10.98 -3.93
CA ASP A 48 4.24 11.44 -5.16
C ASP A 48 2.80 11.97 -4.94
N GLY A 49 2.32 11.98 -3.69
CA GLY A 49 0.96 12.38 -3.32
C GLY A 49 -0.07 11.26 -3.41
N THR A 50 0.31 10.05 -3.83
CA THR A 50 -0.60 8.92 -3.92
C THR A 50 -1.09 8.52 -2.53
N THR A 51 -2.41 8.54 -2.33
CA THR A 51 -3.02 8.06 -1.08
C THR A 51 -3.15 6.53 -1.13
N VAL A 52 -2.69 5.87 -0.07
CA VAL A 52 -2.65 4.42 0.05
C VAL A 52 -3.26 3.93 1.36
N ALA A 53 -3.69 2.67 1.38
CA ALA A 53 -4.02 1.92 2.59
C ALA A 53 -2.91 0.88 2.83
N VAL A 54 -2.21 1.00 3.94
CA VAL A 54 -1.11 0.12 4.35
C VAL A 54 -1.65 -0.89 5.35
N LYS A 55 -1.36 -2.18 5.13
CA LYS A 55 -1.69 -3.29 6.04
C LYS A 55 -0.45 -4.10 6.31
#